data_AF-A0A838L120-F1
#
_entry.id   AF-A0A838L120-F1
#
_cell.length_a   1.000
_cell.length_b   1.000
_cell.length_c   1.000
_cell.angle_alpha   90.00
_cell.angle_beta   90.00
_cell.angle_gamma   90.00
#
_symmetry.space_group_name_H-M   'P 1'
#
loop_
_entity.id
_entity.type
_entity.pdbx_description
1 polymer ?
#
loop_
_entity_poly.entity_id
_entity_poly.type
_entity_poly.pdbx_seq_one_letter_code
_entity_poly.pdbx_strand_id
1 'polypeptide(L)'
;QKAWTSHGDAVFSVPEGFEVTAETPSVPIIAFENPSEGRYGVQFHPEVRHTEYGMEILKNFLYEACGCKPEWTPVNIITDAVERIREQVGEARAICGLSGGVDSATAAMLVHRAIGDSLTCVFVDHGLLRHNEAEQVVEAFGENSDVPLVHVEAAGRFLDKLADVTDPEAKRKIIGEEFIRTFEEEAGKLEDAKFLVQGTLYSDVIESGTRDAARIKSHHNVGGLPEVMDLDLVEPLRNLFKDEVRVVAAELGMPERLVWRQPFPGPGLAIRVIGDVTAERLEILRKADAVLQDEIRSAGLYRELWQSFAVLPAIHSVGVMGDARTYAYPVVIRAVTSDDAMTADWARLPYDLLERTSNRIINEVSGVNRVALDITSKPPGTIEWE
;
A
#
# COMPACT_ATOMS: atom_id res chain seq x y z
N GLN A 1 -23.17 28.39 1.50
CA GLN A 1 -22.06 27.47 1.19
C GLN A 1 -22.55 26.04 1.32
N LYS A 2 -21.99 25.09 0.58
CA LYS A 2 -22.35 23.68 0.71
C LYS A 2 -21.47 23.00 1.75
N ALA A 3 -22.10 22.39 2.76
CA ALA A 3 -21.41 21.69 3.85
C ALA A 3 -22.09 20.34 4.13
N TRP A 4 -21.31 19.37 4.60
CA TRP A 4 -21.81 18.08 5.06
C TRP A 4 -22.20 18.15 6.53
N THR A 5 -23.49 18.41 6.77
CA THR A 5 -24.04 18.68 8.10
C THR A 5 -24.28 17.41 8.89
N SER A 6 -24.02 17.46 10.21
CA SER A 6 -24.47 16.40 11.12
C SER A 6 -25.95 16.61 11.49
N HIS A 7 -26.75 15.53 11.49
CA HIS A 7 -28.19 15.56 11.76
C HIS A 7 -28.58 15.06 13.16
N GLY A 8 -27.62 15.02 14.08
CA GLY A 8 -27.86 14.69 15.48
C GLY A 8 -28.50 15.86 16.25
N ASP A 9 -27.90 16.22 17.37
CA ASP A 9 -28.36 17.34 18.20
C ASP A 9 -28.13 18.70 17.50
N ALA A 10 -28.96 19.69 17.85
CA ALA A 10 -28.89 21.04 17.31
C ALA A 10 -28.70 22.08 18.43
N VAL A 11 -27.85 23.07 18.18
CA VAL A 11 -27.62 24.20 19.09
C VAL A 11 -28.68 25.27 18.85
N PHE A 12 -29.40 25.67 19.89
CA PHE A 12 -30.43 26.73 19.84
C PHE A 12 -30.00 28.05 20.50
N SER A 13 -28.97 28.00 21.34
CA SER A 13 -28.39 29.17 22.00
C SER A 13 -26.90 28.95 22.23
N VAL A 14 -26.09 29.93 21.84
CA VAL A 14 -24.65 29.90 22.14
C VAL A 14 -24.38 30.36 23.58
N PRO A 15 -23.28 29.92 24.21
CA PRO A 15 -22.87 30.42 25.52
C PRO A 15 -22.55 31.93 25.49
N GLU A 16 -22.53 32.57 26.66
CA GLU A 16 -22.13 33.97 26.78
C GLU A 16 -20.70 34.17 26.24
N GLY A 17 -20.49 35.26 25.49
CA GLY A 17 -19.20 35.58 24.87
C GLY A 17 -18.94 34.92 23.51
N PHE A 18 -19.85 34.04 23.05
CA PHE A 18 -19.79 33.49 21.70
C PHE A 18 -20.66 34.26 20.71
N GLU A 19 -20.18 34.38 19.48
CA GLU A 19 -20.88 34.95 18.34
C GLU A 19 -21.32 33.84 17.38
N VAL A 20 -22.56 33.92 16.90
CA VAL A 20 -23.06 33.03 15.85
C VAL A 20 -22.52 33.51 14.50
N THR A 21 -21.82 32.64 13.78
CA THR A 21 -21.17 32.98 12.52
C THR A 21 -21.78 32.29 11.30
N ALA A 22 -22.60 31.25 11.51
CA ALA A 22 -23.36 30.64 10.44
C ALA A 22 -24.68 30.02 10.91
N GLU A 23 -25.68 30.08 10.03
CA GLU A 23 -27.02 29.54 10.23
C GLU A 23 -27.48 28.79 8.98
N THR A 24 -28.49 27.91 9.13
CA THR A 24 -29.19 27.29 8.01
C THR A 24 -30.70 27.35 8.22
N PRO A 25 -31.53 27.17 7.17
CA PRO A 25 -32.98 27.13 7.34
C PRO A 25 -33.50 26.06 8.32
N SER A 26 -32.77 24.95 8.47
CA SER A 26 -33.17 23.80 9.29
C SER A 26 -32.45 23.69 10.63
N VAL A 27 -31.26 24.30 10.76
CA VAL A 27 -30.45 24.32 11.98
C VAL A 27 -30.10 25.77 12.31
N PRO A 28 -30.67 26.35 13.39
CA PRO A 28 -30.53 27.77 13.70
C PRO A 28 -29.09 28.23 13.90
N ILE A 29 -28.24 27.40 14.51
CA ILE A 29 -26.83 27.72 14.77
C ILE A 29 -25.98 26.56 14.26
N ILE A 30 -25.26 26.79 13.17
CA ILE A 30 -24.41 25.77 12.53
C ILE A 30 -22.91 26.08 12.66
N ALA A 31 -22.54 27.32 12.97
CA ALA A 31 -21.22 27.69 13.42
C ALA A 31 -21.28 28.85 14.42
N PHE A 32 -20.36 28.84 15.37
CA PHE A 32 -20.20 29.89 16.38
C PHE A 32 -18.77 29.94 16.89
N GLU A 33 -18.33 31.09 17.37
CA GLU A 33 -16.95 31.29 17.82
C GLU A 33 -16.81 32.26 18.98
N ASN A 34 -15.73 32.12 19.73
CA ASN A 34 -15.22 33.09 20.68
C ASN A 34 -13.69 33.19 20.44
N PRO A 35 -13.24 34.09 19.54
CA PRO A 35 -11.83 34.23 19.21
C PRO A 35 -10.97 34.65 20.40
N SER A 36 -11.54 35.40 21.36
CA SER A 36 -10.81 35.83 22.57
C SER A 36 -10.43 34.67 23.48
N GLU A 37 -11.22 33.59 23.46
CA GLU A 37 -10.93 32.33 24.17
C GLU A 37 -10.32 31.25 23.25
N GLY A 38 -10.15 31.53 21.96
CA GLY A 38 -9.65 30.55 20.98
C GLY A 38 -10.58 29.36 20.76
N ARG A 39 -11.91 29.55 20.90
CA ARG A 39 -12.90 28.48 20.79
C ARG A 39 -13.78 28.66 19.56
N TYR A 40 -13.93 27.60 18.78
CA TYR A 40 -14.68 27.59 17.53
C TYR A 40 -15.50 26.31 17.45
N GLY A 41 -16.74 26.41 17.00
CA GLY A 41 -17.66 25.27 16.89
C GLY A 41 -18.35 25.26 15.54
N VAL A 42 -18.43 24.08 14.93
CA VAL A 42 -19.17 23.83 13.67
C VAL A 42 -20.01 22.57 13.82
N GLN A 43 -21.22 22.57 13.27
CA GLN A 43 -22.14 21.42 13.24
C GLN A 43 -22.13 20.71 11.85
N PHE A 44 -20.98 20.76 11.19
CA PHE A 44 -20.71 20.10 9.92
C PHE A 44 -19.26 19.61 9.91
N HIS A 45 -18.94 18.76 8.94
CA HIS A 45 -17.63 18.12 8.82
C HIS A 45 -16.75 18.89 7.81
N PRO A 46 -15.82 19.77 8.24
CA PRO A 46 -14.91 20.46 7.32
C PRO A 46 -13.85 19.53 6.69
N GLU A 47 -13.63 18.34 7.25
CA GLU A 47 -12.63 17.37 6.80
C GLU A 47 -13.05 16.56 5.57
N VAL A 48 -14.35 16.53 5.23
CA VAL A 48 -14.87 15.73 4.10
C VAL A 48 -14.98 16.55 2.82
N ARG A 49 -14.70 15.92 1.67
CA ARG A 49 -14.79 16.54 0.34
C ARG A 49 -16.17 17.11 -0.02
N HIS A 50 -17.22 16.66 0.67
CA HIS A 50 -18.59 17.13 0.48
C HIS A 50 -18.79 18.58 0.98
N THR A 51 -17.89 19.08 1.82
CA THR A 51 -17.85 20.48 2.29
C THR A 51 -16.94 21.29 1.38
N GLU A 52 -17.52 22.15 0.55
CA GLU A 52 -16.86 22.84 -0.58
C GLU A 52 -15.61 23.64 -0.16
N TYR A 53 -15.68 24.31 1.00
CA TYR A 53 -14.59 25.12 1.57
C TYR A 53 -14.03 24.52 2.87
N GLY A 54 -14.17 23.20 3.03
CA GLY A 54 -13.79 22.52 4.27
C GLY A 54 -12.30 22.67 4.59
N MET A 55 -11.45 22.60 3.57
CA MET A 55 -10.01 22.78 3.75
C MET A 55 -9.60 24.21 4.08
N GLU A 56 -10.26 25.21 3.51
CA GLU A 56 -10.04 26.62 3.85
C GLU A 56 -10.36 26.87 5.34
N ILE A 57 -11.47 26.31 5.83
CA ILE A 57 -11.85 26.41 7.25
C ILE A 57 -10.76 25.81 8.15
N LEU A 58 -10.28 24.60 7.83
CA LEU A 58 -9.21 23.95 8.60
C LEU A 58 -7.89 24.74 8.54
N LYS A 59 -7.55 25.32 7.38
CA LYS A 59 -6.35 26.18 7.23
C LYS A 59 -6.45 27.43 8.09
N ASN A 60 -7.59 28.12 8.07
CA ASN A 60 -7.80 29.32 8.88
C ASN A 60 -7.70 28.98 10.38
N PHE A 61 -8.30 27.87 10.80
CA PHE A 61 -8.18 27.42 12.19
C PHE A 61 -6.73 27.15 12.59
N LEU A 62 -5.97 26.40 11.77
CA LEU A 62 -4.58 26.07 12.08
C LEU A 62 -3.66 27.30 12.05
N TYR A 63 -3.72 28.11 10.99
CA TYR A 63 -2.72 29.15 10.74
C TYR A 63 -3.11 30.51 11.32
N GLU A 64 -4.39 30.87 11.30
CA GLU A 64 -4.85 32.18 11.77
C GLU A 64 -5.27 32.11 13.25
N ALA A 65 -6.09 31.14 13.63
CA ALA A 65 -6.61 31.03 14.99
C ALA A 65 -5.60 30.43 15.98
N CYS A 66 -4.96 29.31 15.61
CA CYS A 66 -3.97 28.64 16.46
C CYS A 66 -2.55 29.21 16.31
N GLY A 67 -2.29 29.96 15.23
CA GLY A 67 -0.95 30.50 14.94
C GLY A 67 0.10 29.41 14.66
N CYS A 68 -0.32 28.21 14.24
CA CYS A 68 0.59 27.15 13.83
C CYS A 68 1.44 27.65 12.64
N LYS A 69 2.67 27.18 12.55
CA LYS A 69 3.51 27.44 11.38
C LYS A 69 3.45 26.24 10.43
N PRO A 70 3.49 26.44 9.10
CA PRO A 70 3.52 25.36 8.13
C PRO A 70 4.91 24.72 8.04
N GLU A 71 5.43 24.24 9.18
CA GLU A 71 6.75 23.64 9.30
C GLU A 71 6.74 22.13 9.00
N TRP A 72 5.55 21.51 8.94
CA TRP A 72 5.36 20.12 8.53
C TRP A 72 5.49 20.00 7.00
N THR A 73 6.72 20.06 6.51
CA THR A 73 7.06 19.95 5.09
C THR A 73 7.89 18.69 4.85
N PRO A 74 7.89 18.12 3.62
CA PRO A 74 8.66 16.90 3.33
C PRO A 74 10.15 17.01 3.71
N VAL A 75 10.76 18.17 3.45
CA VAL A 75 12.17 18.45 3.76
C VAL A 75 12.42 18.42 5.28
N ASN A 76 11.55 19.06 6.07
CA ASN A 76 11.67 19.05 7.52
C ASN A 76 11.40 17.65 8.10
N ILE A 77 10.39 16.95 7.58
CA ILE A 77 10.09 15.55 7.96
C ILE A 77 11.31 14.65 7.75
N ILE A 78 11.96 14.75 6.58
CA ILE A 78 13.18 13.98 6.29
C ILE A 78 14.31 14.35 7.25
N THR A 79 14.52 15.64 7.48
CA THR A 79 15.59 16.14 8.37
C THR A 79 15.40 15.63 9.80
N ASP A 80 14.20 15.82 10.36
CA ASP A 80 13.84 15.40 11.71
C ASP A 80 13.87 13.86 11.86
N ALA A 81 13.48 13.12 10.82
CA ALA A 81 13.57 11.66 10.83
C ALA A 81 15.03 11.21 10.83
N VAL A 82 15.88 11.79 9.99
CA VAL A 82 17.31 11.47 9.92
C VAL A 82 18.03 11.74 11.24
N GLU A 83 17.76 12.88 11.88
CA GLU A 83 18.35 13.23 13.18
C GLU A 83 17.93 12.23 14.27
N ARG A 84 16.63 11.92 14.38
CA ARG A 84 16.13 10.94 15.34
C ARG A 84 16.72 9.54 15.13
N ILE A 85 16.86 9.11 13.87
CA ILE A 85 17.46 7.81 13.55
C ILE A 85 18.94 7.79 13.97
N ARG A 86 19.70 8.87 13.72
CA ARG A 86 21.11 8.96 14.15
C ARG A 86 21.24 8.91 15.67
N GLU A 87 20.39 9.62 16.39
CA GLU A 87 20.37 9.59 17.85
C GLU A 87 20.01 8.21 18.41
N GLN A 88 19.02 7.54 17.79
CA GLN A 88 18.56 6.22 18.23
C GLN A 88 19.57 5.12 17.94
N VAL A 89 20.11 5.08 16.70
CA VAL A 89 20.95 3.98 16.22
C VAL A 89 22.43 4.20 16.58
N GLY A 90 22.89 5.44 16.57
CA GLY A 90 24.30 5.78 16.76
C GLY A 90 25.20 5.04 15.76
N GLU A 91 26.22 4.36 16.27
CA GLU A 91 27.18 3.57 15.49
C GLU A 91 26.78 2.09 15.33
N ALA A 92 25.58 1.72 15.78
CA ALA A 92 25.09 0.34 15.65
C ALA A 92 24.64 0.03 14.22
N ARG A 93 24.53 -1.26 13.90
CA ARG A 93 24.03 -1.71 12.60
C ARG A 93 22.53 -1.98 12.65
N ALA A 94 21.88 -1.72 11.53
CA ALA A 94 20.45 -1.96 11.33
C ALA A 94 20.22 -2.89 10.14
N ILE A 95 19.18 -3.71 10.22
CA ILE A 95 18.71 -4.56 9.13
C ILE A 95 17.32 -4.09 8.70
N CYS A 96 17.05 -4.05 7.40
CA CYS A 96 15.73 -3.73 6.87
C CYS A 96 15.24 -4.82 5.90
N GLY A 97 14.04 -5.35 6.12
CA GLY A 97 13.36 -6.20 5.15
C GLY A 97 12.70 -5.36 4.06
N LEU A 98 13.20 -5.46 2.82
CA LEU A 98 12.55 -4.86 1.66
C LEU A 98 11.48 -5.82 1.13
N SER A 99 10.25 -5.33 1.04
CA SER A 99 9.12 -6.05 0.43
C SER A 99 8.84 -5.59 -1.01
N GLY A 100 9.62 -4.63 -1.52
CA GLY A 100 9.36 -3.90 -2.76
C GLY A 100 8.26 -2.83 -2.63
N GLY A 101 7.51 -2.79 -1.53
CA GLY A 101 6.51 -1.76 -1.27
C GLY A 101 7.13 -0.38 -1.00
N VAL A 102 6.35 0.68 -1.24
CA VAL A 102 6.81 2.07 -1.03
C VAL A 102 7.20 2.36 0.43
N ASP A 103 6.58 1.70 1.41
CA ASP A 103 6.84 1.99 2.83
C ASP A 103 8.21 1.45 3.28
N SER A 104 8.48 0.16 3.03
CA SER A 104 9.78 -0.44 3.35
C SER A 104 10.92 0.21 2.57
N ALA A 105 10.67 0.56 1.30
CA ALA A 105 11.58 1.32 0.46
C ALA A 105 11.90 2.71 1.05
N THR A 106 10.89 3.47 1.46
CA THR A 106 11.08 4.82 2.03
C THR A 106 11.76 4.77 3.38
N ALA A 107 11.40 3.80 4.23
CA ALA A 107 12.05 3.57 5.51
C ALA A 107 13.54 3.24 5.33
N ALA A 108 13.87 2.34 4.39
CA ALA A 108 15.25 2.01 4.06
C ALA A 108 16.05 3.23 3.58
N MET A 109 15.48 4.06 2.69
CA MET A 109 16.15 5.27 2.21
C MET A 109 16.37 6.31 3.32
N LEU A 110 15.41 6.50 4.23
CA LEU A 110 15.57 7.40 5.38
C LEU A 110 16.68 6.92 6.32
N VAL A 111 16.68 5.63 6.65
CA VAL A 111 17.69 5.05 7.54
C VAL A 111 19.06 5.08 6.86
N HIS A 112 19.17 4.73 5.57
CA HIS A 112 20.43 4.83 4.84
C HIS A 112 20.97 6.27 4.81
N ARG A 113 20.11 7.27 4.58
CA ARG A 113 20.50 8.69 4.66
C ARG A 113 21.02 9.09 6.06
N ALA A 114 20.54 8.42 7.10
CA ALA A 114 20.94 8.65 8.48
C ALA A 114 22.28 7.99 8.83
N ILE A 115 22.45 6.70 8.53
CA ILE A 115 23.56 5.87 9.04
C ILE A 115 24.44 5.24 7.95
N GLY A 116 24.18 5.52 6.67
CA GLY A 116 24.96 5.02 5.54
C GLY A 116 25.04 3.49 5.48
N ASP A 117 26.27 2.98 5.38
CA ASP A 117 26.61 1.56 5.23
C ASP A 117 26.36 0.71 6.50
N SER A 118 25.97 1.35 7.61
CA SER A 118 25.51 0.64 8.81
C SER A 118 24.11 0.04 8.64
N LEU A 119 23.40 0.37 7.55
CA LEU A 119 22.17 -0.31 7.13
C LEU A 119 22.49 -1.43 6.15
N THR A 120 21.93 -2.62 6.39
CA THR A 120 21.85 -3.68 5.39
C THR A 120 20.38 -4.00 5.09
N CYS A 121 20.00 -3.89 3.82
CA CYS A 121 18.69 -4.31 3.34
C CYS A 121 18.73 -5.79 2.92
N VAL A 122 17.68 -6.53 3.24
CA VAL A 122 17.46 -7.91 2.79
C VAL A 122 16.19 -7.92 1.95
N PHE A 123 16.31 -8.36 0.70
CA PHE A 123 15.19 -8.53 -0.23
C PHE A 123 15.04 -10.01 -0.56
N VAL A 124 13.93 -10.60 -0.13
CA VAL A 124 13.60 -12.01 -0.38
C VAL A 124 12.73 -12.10 -1.63
N ASP A 125 13.32 -12.56 -2.74
CA ASP A 125 12.58 -12.94 -3.92
C ASP A 125 11.98 -14.33 -3.73
N HIS A 126 10.77 -14.33 -3.16
CA HIS A 126 9.97 -15.53 -2.95
C HIS A 126 9.34 -16.08 -4.24
N GLY A 127 9.61 -15.48 -5.41
CA GLY A 127 9.10 -15.94 -6.69
C GLY A 127 7.60 -15.73 -6.90
N LEU A 128 6.93 -14.90 -6.07
CA LEU A 128 5.50 -14.59 -6.21
C LEU A 128 5.29 -13.11 -6.56
N LEU A 129 6.33 -12.44 -7.04
CA LEU A 129 6.31 -11.03 -7.44
C LEU A 129 5.83 -10.86 -8.89
N ARG A 130 5.52 -9.62 -9.29
CA ARG A 130 5.14 -9.28 -10.66
C ARG A 130 6.31 -9.45 -11.62
N HIS A 131 6.00 -9.40 -12.91
CA HIS A 131 7.00 -9.44 -13.97
C HIS A 131 8.07 -8.35 -13.76
N ASN A 132 9.33 -8.76 -13.77
CA ASN A 132 10.53 -7.95 -13.59
C ASN A 132 10.60 -7.17 -12.26
N GLU A 133 9.78 -7.50 -11.25
CA GLU A 133 9.72 -6.71 -10.02
C GLU A 133 10.99 -6.85 -9.17
N ALA A 134 11.58 -8.05 -9.12
CA ALA A 134 12.81 -8.30 -8.39
C ALA A 134 13.98 -7.49 -8.98
N GLU A 135 14.14 -7.52 -10.30
CA GLU A 135 15.15 -6.77 -11.03
C GLU A 135 15.00 -5.27 -10.81
N GLN A 136 13.77 -4.76 -10.80
CA GLN A 136 13.51 -3.34 -10.53
C GLN A 136 13.87 -2.91 -9.12
N VAL A 137 13.67 -3.78 -8.12
CA VAL A 137 14.08 -3.52 -6.73
C VAL A 137 15.60 -3.53 -6.63
N VAL A 138 16.26 -4.52 -7.22
CA VAL A 138 17.73 -4.62 -7.24
C VAL A 138 18.36 -3.42 -7.95
N GLU A 139 17.82 -3.00 -9.10
CA GLU A 139 18.26 -1.81 -9.84
C GLU A 139 18.09 -0.53 -9.00
N ALA A 140 16.95 -0.37 -8.33
CA ALA A 140 16.66 0.84 -7.55
C ALA A 140 17.52 0.95 -6.29
N PHE A 141 17.74 -0.15 -5.59
CA PHE A 141 18.45 -0.17 -4.30
C PHE A 141 19.95 -0.46 -4.42
N GLY A 142 20.35 -1.31 -5.36
CA GLY A 142 21.75 -1.67 -5.57
C GLY A 142 22.49 -0.69 -6.49
N GLU A 143 22.02 -0.49 -7.72
CA GLU A 143 22.77 0.27 -8.73
C GLU A 143 22.61 1.79 -8.60
N ASN A 144 21.46 2.26 -8.09
CA ASN A 144 21.09 3.68 -8.14
C ASN A 144 21.13 4.42 -6.78
N SER A 145 21.29 3.73 -5.64
CA SER A 145 21.18 4.38 -4.33
C SER A 145 22.25 4.00 -3.30
N ASP A 146 23.28 3.24 -3.69
CA ASP A 146 24.38 2.78 -2.82
C ASP A 146 23.91 2.04 -1.53
N VAL A 147 22.64 1.65 -1.45
CA VAL A 147 22.08 0.96 -0.29
C VAL A 147 22.59 -0.47 -0.29
N PRO A 148 23.29 -0.93 0.76
CA PRO A 148 23.74 -2.32 0.84
C PRO A 148 22.55 -3.28 0.78
N LEU A 149 22.49 -4.11 -0.27
CA LEU A 149 21.36 -5.01 -0.53
C LEU A 149 21.81 -6.47 -0.63
N VAL A 150 21.23 -7.31 0.22
CA VAL A 150 21.29 -8.77 0.11
C VAL A 150 20.06 -9.24 -0.66
N HIS A 151 20.25 -9.66 -1.91
CA HIS A 151 19.20 -10.27 -2.72
C HIS A 151 19.18 -11.78 -2.51
N VAL A 152 18.05 -12.31 -2.06
CA VAL A 152 17.87 -13.71 -1.67
C VAL A 152 16.91 -14.38 -2.65
N GLU A 153 17.46 -15.21 -3.53
CA GLU A 153 16.67 -15.98 -4.50
C GLU A 153 16.05 -17.21 -3.82
N ALA A 154 14.77 -17.10 -3.41
CA ALA A 154 14.06 -18.13 -2.64
C ALA A 154 12.88 -18.77 -3.38
N ALA A 155 12.64 -18.42 -4.64
CA ALA A 155 11.49 -18.88 -5.43
C ALA A 155 11.23 -20.40 -5.35
N GLY A 156 12.28 -21.23 -5.47
CA GLY A 156 12.16 -22.69 -5.37
C GLY A 156 11.62 -23.15 -4.01
N ARG A 157 12.14 -22.59 -2.91
CA ARG A 157 11.71 -22.95 -1.54
C ARG A 157 10.22 -22.68 -1.31
N PHE A 158 9.74 -21.54 -1.80
CA PHE A 158 8.33 -21.15 -1.66
C PHE A 158 7.43 -22.02 -2.53
N LEU A 159 7.83 -22.27 -3.78
CA LEU A 159 7.07 -23.14 -4.69
C LEU A 159 6.96 -24.57 -4.18
N ASP A 160 8.05 -25.14 -3.66
CA ASP A 160 8.05 -26.50 -3.09
C ASP A 160 7.08 -26.63 -1.91
N LYS A 161 6.94 -25.59 -1.09
CA LYS A 161 6.01 -25.56 0.05
C LYS A 161 4.57 -25.28 -0.34
N LEU A 162 4.34 -24.62 -1.47
CA LEU A 162 3.03 -24.33 -2.02
C LEU A 162 2.50 -25.46 -2.92
N ALA A 163 3.32 -26.47 -3.20
CA ALA A 163 2.93 -27.63 -4.00
C ALA A 163 1.65 -28.28 -3.45
N ASP A 164 0.66 -28.47 -4.33
CA ASP A 164 -0.65 -29.05 -4.03
C ASP A 164 -1.51 -28.30 -2.98
N VAL A 165 -1.11 -27.09 -2.57
CA VAL A 165 -1.87 -26.25 -1.65
C VAL A 165 -2.87 -25.39 -2.42
N THR A 166 -4.16 -25.60 -2.16
CA THR A 166 -5.26 -24.85 -2.80
C THR A 166 -6.02 -23.94 -1.83
N ASP A 167 -6.00 -24.25 -0.53
CA ASP A 167 -6.66 -23.44 0.49
C ASP A 167 -5.95 -22.08 0.66
N PRO A 168 -6.65 -20.94 0.49
CA PRO A 168 -6.02 -19.62 0.47
C PRO A 168 -5.42 -19.23 1.82
N GLU A 169 -6.05 -19.61 2.94
CA GLU A 169 -5.52 -19.36 4.28
C GLU A 169 -4.24 -20.16 4.54
N ALA A 170 -4.20 -21.42 4.11
CA ALA A 170 -2.98 -22.23 4.14
C ALA A 170 -1.86 -21.62 3.29
N LYS A 171 -2.16 -21.13 2.07
CA LYS A 171 -1.19 -20.43 1.23
C LYS A 171 -0.61 -19.21 1.96
N ARG A 172 -1.47 -18.36 2.52
CA ARG A 172 -1.07 -17.16 3.29
C ARG A 172 -0.13 -17.51 4.44
N LYS A 173 -0.50 -18.53 5.23
CA LYS A 173 0.30 -18.97 6.37
C LYS A 173 1.67 -19.52 5.96
N ILE A 174 1.71 -20.38 4.94
CA ILE A 174 2.95 -20.98 4.42
C ILE A 174 3.90 -19.89 3.92
N ILE A 175 3.39 -18.94 3.14
CA ILE A 175 4.20 -17.84 2.60
C ILE A 175 4.72 -16.95 3.71
N GLY A 176 3.87 -16.54 4.66
CA GLY A 176 4.28 -15.73 5.80
C GLY A 176 5.36 -16.41 6.64
N GLU A 177 5.17 -17.69 6.97
CA GLU A 177 6.13 -18.47 7.76
C GLU A 177 7.46 -18.66 7.02
N GLU A 178 7.45 -19.01 5.73
CA GLU A 178 8.69 -19.20 4.98
C GLU A 178 9.43 -17.89 4.72
N PHE A 179 8.70 -16.78 4.56
CA PHE A 179 9.30 -15.44 4.47
C PHE A 179 10.05 -15.08 5.74
N ILE A 180 9.41 -15.28 6.91
CA ILE A 180 10.05 -15.03 8.20
C ILE A 180 11.30 -15.88 8.34
N ARG A 181 11.22 -17.20 8.11
CA ARG A 181 12.38 -18.11 8.23
C ARG A 181 13.52 -17.72 7.29
N THR A 182 13.20 -17.40 6.04
CA THR A 182 14.22 -16.98 5.06
C THR A 182 14.85 -15.66 5.48
N PHE A 183 14.07 -14.70 5.97
CA PHE A 183 14.59 -13.44 6.48
C PHE A 183 15.47 -13.65 7.72
N GLU A 184 15.05 -14.48 8.67
CA GLU A 184 15.83 -14.83 9.88
C GLU A 184 17.16 -15.50 9.53
N GLU A 185 17.16 -16.45 8.59
CA GLU A 185 18.36 -17.13 8.12
C GLU A 185 19.38 -16.13 7.55
N GLU A 186 18.93 -15.11 6.83
CA GLU A 186 19.80 -14.10 6.22
C GLU A 186 20.23 -13.03 7.22
N ALA A 187 19.31 -12.57 8.06
CA ALA A 187 19.62 -11.62 9.13
C ALA A 187 20.58 -12.23 10.17
N GLY A 188 20.49 -13.53 10.45
CA GLY A 188 21.42 -14.23 11.32
C GLY A 188 22.86 -14.34 10.79
N LYS A 189 23.07 -14.09 9.49
CA LYS A 189 24.42 -14.00 8.88
C LYS A 189 25.02 -12.61 9.02
N LEU A 190 24.20 -11.60 9.35
CA LEU A 190 24.62 -10.22 9.50
C LEU A 190 25.06 -10.01 10.95
N GLU A 191 26.38 -10.02 11.17
CA GLU A 191 26.97 -9.80 12.49
C GLU A 191 26.66 -8.38 13.00
N ASP A 192 26.46 -8.27 14.32
CA ASP A 192 26.33 -7.02 15.09
C ASP A 192 25.15 -6.09 14.75
N ALA A 193 24.13 -6.60 14.07
CA ALA A 193 22.86 -5.90 13.95
C ALA A 193 22.17 -5.80 15.32
N LYS A 194 21.82 -4.58 15.73
CA LYS A 194 21.05 -4.30 16.95
C LYS A 194 19.64 -3.80 16.66
N PHE A 195 19.41 -3.34 15.43
CA PHE A 195 18.16 -2.69 15.06
C PHE A 195 17.50 -3.39 13.87
N LEU A 196 16.17 -3.44 13.91
CA LEU A 196 15.32 -3.81 12.79
C LEU A 196 14.52 -2.60 12.33
N VAL A 197 14.64 -2.27 11.05
CA VAL A 197 13.88 -1.19 10.42
C VAL A 197 12.54 -1.70 9.93
N GLN A 198 11.45 -1.02 10.29
CA GLN A 198 10.10 -1.30 9.83
C GLN A 198 9.43 -0.07 9.23
N GLY A 199 8.67 -0.27 8.15
CA GLY A 199 7.90 0.78 7.48
C GLY A 199 6.54 1.08 8.13
N THR A 200 6.40 0.88 9.45
CA THR A 200 5.15 1.08 10.20
C THR A 200 4.62 2.50 10.00
N LEU A 201 3.33 2.64 9.65
CA LEU A 201 2.68 3.93 9.40
C LEU A 201 1.86 4.40 10.60
N TYR A 202 1.46 5.68 10.59
CA TYR A 202 0.65 6.25 11.67
C TYR A 202 -0.73 5.57 11.81
N SER A 203 -1.33 5.14 10.69
CA SER A 203 -2.55 4.34 10.71
C SER A 203 -2.41 3.04 11.49
N ASP A 204 -1.25 2.37 11.40
CA ASP A 204 -0.99 1.12 12.12
C ASP A 204 -0.83 1.35 13.63
N VAL A 205 -0.25 2.49 14.02
CA VAL A 205 -0.12 2.91 15.43
C VAL A 205 -1.49 3.22 16.03
N ILE A 206 -2.36 3.93 15.30
CA ILE A 206 -3.72 4.24 15.76
C ILE A 206 -4.53 2.96 15.93
N GLU A 207 -4.48 2.06 14.94
CA GLU A 207 -5.23 0.80 15.00
C GLU A 207 -4.75 -0.10 16.14
N SER A 208 -3.43 -0.29 16.32
CA SER A 208 -2.87 -1.10 17.40
C SER A 208 -3.13 -0.55 18.81
N GLY A 209 -3.39 0.76 18.94
CA GLY A 209 -3.81 1.40 20.19
C GLY A 209 -5.25 1.06 20.61
N THR A 210 -6.06 0.46 19.73
CA THR A 210 -7.44 0.03 20.05
C THR A 210 -7.46 -1.44 20.51
N ARG A 211 -8.15 -1.71 21.64
CA ARG A 211 -8.14 -3.03 22.32
C ARG A 211 -8.54 -4.23 21.45
N ASP A 212 -9.30 -4.01 20.38
CA ASP A 212 -9.84 -5.08 19.54
C ASP A 212 -8.97 -5.43 18.31
N ALA A 213 -8.03 -4.56 17.91
CA ALA A 213 -7.23 -4.73 16.69
C ALA A 213 -5.97 -5.59 16.86
N ALA A 214 -5.51 -5.81 18.11
CA ALA A 214 -4.29 -6.55 18.42
C ALA A 214 -4.28 -8.01 17.92
N ARG A 215 -5.45 -8.57 17.56
CA ARG A 215 -5.57 -9.93 17.00
C ARG A 215 -5.53 -9.99 15.46
N ILE A 216 -5.68 -8.87 14.76
CA ILE A 216 -5.98 -8.87 13.31
C ILE A 216 -4.71 -8.62 12.46
N LYS A 217 -3.70 -7.93 12.97
CA LYS A 217 -2.55 -7.46 12.15
C LYS A 217 -1.18 -8.10 12.48
N SER A 218 -1.14 -9.38 12.82
CA SER A 218 0.13 -10.14 12.83
C SER A 218 0.78 -10.32 11.44
N HIS A 219 0.17 -9.79 10.35
CA HIS A 219 0.51 -10.13 8.97
C HIS A 219 0.89 -8.93 8.06
N HIS A 220 0.92 -7.69 8.55
CA HIS A 220 1.10 -6.51 7.67
C HIS A 220 2.42 -5.76 7.79
N ASN A 221 3.09 -5.87 8.94
CA ASN A 221 4.49 -5.50 9.06
C ASN A 221 5.31 -6.79 9.13
N VAL A 222 6.63 -6.69 9.02
CA VAL A 222 7.55 -7.77 9.43
C VAL A 222 7.41 -8.09 10.95
N GLY A 223 6.33 -7.64 11.62
CA GLY A 223 5.96 -7.90 13.01
C GLY A 223 5.42 -9.30 13.28
N GLY A 224 5.65 -10.24 12.37
CA GLY A 224 5.61 -11.67 12.66
C GLY A 224 6.98 -12.24 13.05
N LEU A 225 8.03 -11.40 13.17
CA LEU A 225 9.32 -11.87 13.64
C LEU A 225 9.14 -12.50 15.03
N PRO A 226 9.59 -13.76 15.22
CA PRO A 226 9.58 -14.41 16.51
C PRO A 226 10.25 -13.54 17.57
N GLU A 227 9.86 -13.70 18.84
CA GLU A 227 10.52 -13.11 20.03
C GLU A 227 12.04 -13.44 20.13
N VAL A 228 12.57 -14.21 19.17
CA VAL A 228 13.91 -14.78 19.12
C VAL A 228 14.94 -13.80 18.53
N MET A 229 14.51 -12.81 17.74
CA MET A 229 15.44 -11.78 17.25
C MET A 229 15.56 -10.66 18.29
N ASP A 230 16.66 -10.67 19.06
CA ASP A 230 17.02 -9.64 20.06
C ASP A 230 17.43 -8.31 19.36
N LEU A 231 16.48 -7.68 18.66
CA LEU A 231 16.64 -6.45 17.87
C LEU A 231 15.66 -5.37 18.32
N ASP A 232 16.17 -4.15 18.50
CA ASP A 232 15.37 -2.96 18.77
C ASP A 232 14.71 -2.42 17.48
N LEU A 233 13.49 -1.88 17.58
CA LEU A 233 12.76 -1.39 16.40
C LEU A 233 13.12 0.05 16.03
N VAL A 234 13.32 0.30 14.73
CA VAL A 234 13.43 1.64 14.12
C VAL A 234 12.26 1.83 13.15
N GLU A 235 11.32 2.69 13.51
CA GLU A 235 10.07 2.91 12.77
C GLU A 235 9.98 4.37 12.26
N PRO A 236 10.74 4.75 11.22
CA PRO A 236 10.90 6.15 10.83
C PRO A 236 9.61 6.77 10.26
N LEU A 237 8.67 5.94 9.79
CA LEU A 237 7.42 6.38 9.16
C LEU A 237 6.23 6.42 10.12
N ARG A 238 6.43 6.10 11.42
CA ARG A 238 5.35 5.89 12.40
C ARG A 238 4.42 7.09 12.63
N ASN A 239 4.80 8.28 12.19
CA ASN A 239 4.03 9.52 12.32
C ASN A 239 3.50 10.03 10.97
N LEU A 240 3.62 9.24 9.90
CA LEU A 240 3.23 9.62 8.55
C LEU A 240 2.02 8.81 8.07
N PHE A 241 1.16 9.49 7.31
CA PHE A 241 0.14 8.85 6.49
C PHE A 241 0.72 8.39 5.14
N LYS A 242 -0.04 7.52 4.46
CA LYS A 242 0.42 6.86 3.22
C LYS A 242 0.72 7.84 2.08
N ASP A 243 -0.06 8.90 1.97
CA ASP A 243 0.14 9.97 1.01
C ASP A 243 1.40 10.78 1.32
N GLU A 244 1.66 11.09 2.60
CA GLU A 244 2.89 11.76 3.04
C GLU A 244 4.13 10.91 2.78
N VAL A 245 4.06 9.59 3.01
CA VAL A 245 5.15 8.66 2.67
C VAL A 245 5.50 8.73 1.19
N ARG A 246 4.51 8.82 0.30
CA ARG A 246 4.78 8.96 -1.15
C ARG A 246 5.47 10.27 -1.49
N VAL A 247 5.08 11.36 -0.84
CA VAL A 247 5.73 12.67 -1.04
C VAL A 247 7.17 12.63 -0.52
N VAL A 248 7.40 12.05 0.66
CA VAL A 248 8.74 11.85 1.22
C VAL A 248 9.60 10.96 0.33
N ALA A 249 9.04 9.86 -0.20
CA ALA A 249 9.73 8.96 -1.12
C ALA A 249 10.19 9.68 -2.38
N ALA A 250 9.32 10.53 -2.97
CA ALA A 250 9.66 11.33 -4.14
C ALA A 250 10.77 12.37 -3.83
N GLU A 251 10.69 13.03 -2.66
CA GLU A 251 11.70 14.00 -2.22
C GLU A 251 13.07 13.34 -1.95
N LEU A 252 13.07 12.07 -1.54
CA LEU A 252 14.28 11.24 -1.41
C LEU A 252 14.86 10.80 -2.76
N GLY A 253 14.23 11.16 -3.89
CA GLY A 253 14.70 10.83 -5.24
C GLY A 253 14.25 9.45 -5.74
N MET A 254 13.29 8.81 -5.07
CA MET A 254 12.79 7.50 -5.50
C MET A 254 12.07 7.60 -6.86
N PRO A 255 12.31 6.66 -7.79
CA PRO A 255 11.64 6.66 -9.08
C PRO A 255 10.12 6.69 -8.96
N GLU A 256 9.47 7.52 -9.78
CA GLU A 256 8.01 7.71 -9.77
C GLU A 256 7.23 6.38 -9.83
N ARG A 257 7.73 5.42 -10.62
CA ARG A 257 7.14 4.08 -10.77
C ARG A 257 7.05 3.29 -9.46
N LEU A 258 7.97 3.52 -8.52
CA LEU A 258 8.01 2.86 -7.21
C LEU A 258 7.15 3.62 -6.20
N VAL A 259 7.23 4.96 -6.21
CA VAL A 259 6.45 5.84 -5.32
C VAL A 259 4.95 5.64 -5.51
N TRP A 260 4.50 5.68 -6.77
CA TRP A 260 3.07 5.63 -7.11
C TRP A 260 2.58 4.23 -7.42
N ARG A 261 3.36 3.20 -7.06
CA ARG A 261 3.00 1.81 -7.28
C ARG A 261 1.70 1.48 -6.54
N GLN A 262 0.78 0.84 -7.24
CA GLN A 262 -0.43 0.29 -6.61
C GLN A 262 -0.04 -0.76 -5.56
N PRO A 263 -0.85 -0.92 -4.49
CA PRO A 263 -0.62 -1.92 -3.45
C PRO A 263 -0.45 -3.32 -4.05
N PHE A 264 0.46 -4.09 -3.46
CA PHE A 264 0.70 -5.49 -3.81
C PHE A 264 0.66 -6.32 -2.53
N PRO A 265 -0.12 -7.42 -2.49
CA PRO A 265 -0.30 -8.22 -1.29
C PRO A 265 1.01 -8.94 -0.92
N GLY A 266 1.25 -9.17 0.38
CA GLY A 266 2.43 -9.91 0.85
C GLY A 266 2.57 -11.32 0.24
N PRO A 267 1.49 -12.13 0.19
CA PRO A 267 1.48 -13.40 -0.55
C PRO A 267 1.68 -13.28 -2.07
N GLY A 268 1.69 -12.05 -2.60
CA GLY A 268 1.89 -11.75 -4.00
C GLY A 268 0.90 -12.44 -4.92
N LEU A 269 1.42 -13.01 -6.01
CA LEU A 269 0.62 -13.69 -7.03
C LEU A 269 -0.04 -14.99 -6.54
N ALA A 270 0.35 -15.55 -5.40
CA ALA A 270 -0.21 -16.81 -4.90
C ALA A 270 -1.71 -16.73 -4.56
N ILE A 271 -2.20 -15.55 -4.17
CA ILE A 271 -3.64 -15.29 -3.95
C ILE A 271 -4.35 -14.74 -5.20
N ARG A 272 -3.63 -14.64 -6.31
CA ARG A 272 -4.17 -14.28 -7.63
C ARG A 272 -4.18 -15.45 -8.59
N VAL A 273 -3.64 -16.60 -8.17
CA VAL A 273 -3.84 -17.90 -8.82
C VAL A 273 -4.87 -18.67 -7.98
N ILE A 274 -6.07 -18.88 -8.53
CA ILE A 274 -7.16 -19.55 -7.80
C ILE A 274 -6.99 -21.05 -7.95
N GLY A 275 -6.66 -21.73 -6.86
CA GLY A 275 -6.19 -23.11 -6.86
C GLY A 275 -4.69 -23.24 -6.58
N ASP A 276 -4.06 -24.26 -7.18
CA ASP A 276 -2.68 -24.64 -6.93
C ASP A 276 -1.68 -23.72 -7.66
N VAL A 277 -0.66 -23.28 -6.93
CA VAL A 277 0.35 -22.33 -7.40
C VAL A 277 1.53 -23.08 -8.00
N THR A 278 1.77 -22.92 -9.30
CA THR A 278 2.88 -23.54 -10.02
C THR A 278 3.69 -22.50 -10.79
N ALA A 279 4.94 -22.82 -11.11
CA ALA A 279 5.81 -21.95 -11.91
C ALA A 279 5.18 -21.55 -13.25
N GLU A 280 4.52 -22.50 -13.94
CA GLU A 280 3.82 -22.26 -15.19
C GLU A 280 2.69 -21.24 -15.03
N ARG A 281 1.82 -21.45 -14.04
CA ARG A 281 0.67 -20.55 -13.79
C ARG A 281 1.11 -19.16 -13.35
N LEU A 282 2.15 -19.07 -12.52
CA LEU A 282 2.75 -17.79 -12.14
C LEU A 282 3.29 -17.05 -13.36
N GLU A 283 3.95 -17.75 -14.27
CA GLU A 283 4.52 -17.14 -15.48
C GLU A 283 3.43 -16.63 -16.44
N ILE A 284 2.35 -17.41 -16.62
CA ILE A 284 1.18 -16.98 -17.39
C ILE A 284 0.57 -15.72 -16.76
N LEU A 285 0.36 -15.74 -15.44
CA LEU A 285 -0.24 -14.63 -14.72
C LEU A 285 0.65 -13.38 -14.76
N ARG A 286 1.98 -13.50 -14.62
CA ARG A 286 2.92 -12.37 -14.72
C ARG A 286 2.82 -11.67 -16.06
N LYS A 287 2.78 -12.44 -17.16
CA LYS A 287 2.66 -11.88 -18.51
C LYS A 287 1.31 -11.20 -18.73
N ALA A 288 0.21 -11.84 -18.29
CA ALA A 288 -1.11 -11.26 -18.41
C ALA A 288 -1.26 -9.96 -17.58
N ASP A 289 -0.74 -9.95 -16.35
CA ASP A 289 -0.72 -8.76 -15.50
C ASP A 289 0.14 -7.65 -16.13
N ALA A 290 1.32 -7.98 -16.67
CA ALA A 290 2.19 -7.00 -17.33
C ALA A 290 1.50 -6.29 -18.50
N VAL A 291 0.78 -7.03 -19.36
CA VAL A 291 -0.03 -6.45 -20.46
C VAL A 291 -1.13 -5.54 -19.92
N LEU A 292 -1.85 -5.95 -18.88
CA LEU A 292 -2.86 -5.11 -18.24
C LEU A 292 -2.26 -3.82 -17.68
N GLN A 293 -1.15 -3.91 -16.95
CA GLN A 293 -0.49 -2.73 -16.38
C GLN A 293 -0.02 -1.76 -17.47
N ASP A 294 0.49 -2.26 -18.58
CA ASP A 294 0.95 -1.46 -19.72
C ASP A 294 -0.20 -0.69 -20.39
N GLU A 295 -1.33 -1.35 -20.64
CA GLU A 295 -2.54 -0.71 -21.21
C GLU A 295 -3.13 0.34 -20.24
N ILE A 296 -3.22 0.03 -18.95
CA ILE A 296 -3.74 0.95 -17.93
C ILE A 296 -2.87 2.20 -17.80
N ARG A 297 -1.54 2.04 -17.84
CA ARG A 297 -0.59 3.17 -17.81
C ARG A 297 -0.67 3.99 -19.09
N SER A 298 -0.72 3.34 -20.25
CA SER A 298 -0.86 4.01 -21.55
C SER A 298 -2.15 4.81 -21.66
N ALA A 299 -3.21 4.38 -20.97
CA ALA A 299 -4.48 5.10 -20.88
C ALA A 299 -4.48 6.25 -19.84
N GLY A 300 -3.41 6.43 -19.07
CA GLY A 300 -3.34 7.44 -18.00
C GLY A 300 -4.12 7.09 -16.73
N LEU A 301 -4.74 5.92 -16.65
CA LEU A 301 -5.66 5.54 -15.58
C LEU A 301 -4.96 4.98 -14.33
N TYR A 302 -3.66 4.68 -14.41
CA TYR A 302 -2.95 3.98 -13.33
C TYR A 302 -3.04 4.67 -11.96
N ARG A 303 -2.99 6.01 -11.94
CA ARG A 303 -3.10 6.81 -10.71
C ARG A 303 -4.54 7.05 -10.25
N GLU A 304 -5.51 6.91 -11.14
CA GLU A 304 -6.93 7.07 -10.83
C GLU A 304 -7.51 5.81 -10.18
N LEU A 305 -6.93 4.65 -10.50
CA LEU A 305 -7.30 3.38 -9.93
C LEU A 305 -6.59 3.17 -8.60
N TRP A 306 -7.34 2.64 -7.62
CA TRP A 306 -6.76 2.19 -6.37
C TRP A 306 -5.87 0.97 -6.61
N GLN A 307 -6.39 0.01 -7.37
CA GLN A 307 -5.68 -1.21 -7.74
C GLN A 307 -6.23 -1.79 -9.04
N SER A 308 -5.35 -2.29 -9.89
CA SER A 308 -5.66 -3.05 -11.10
C SER A 308 -4.71 -4.23 -11.23
N PHE A 309 -5.22 -5.43 -11.49
CA PHE A 309 -4.41 -6.64 -11.62
C PHE A 309 -5.15 -7.77 -12.35
N ALA A 310 -4.38 -8.73 -12.86
CA ALA A 310 -4.90 -9.97 -13.39
C ALA A 310 -5.07 -11.03 -12.29
N VAL A 311 -6.03 -11.92 -12.47
CA VAL A 311 -6.27 -13.14 -11.68
C VAL A 311 -6.34 -14.32 -12.65
N LEU A 312 -5.73 -15.45 -12.29
CA LEU A 312 -5.69 -16.68 -13.09
C LEU A 312 -6.42 -17.81 -12.35
N PRO A 313 -7.68 -18.09 -12.69
CA PRO A 313 -8.36 -19.30 -12.22
C PRO A 313 -7.72 -20.55 -12.82
N ALA A 314 -7.36 -21.55 -11.99
CA ALA A 314 -6.78 -22.83 -12.43
C ALA A 314 -7.82 -23.77 -13.06
N ILE A 315 -8.61 -23.26 -14.01
CA ILE A 315 -9.57 -24.00 -14.82
C ILE A 315 -9.28 -23.77 -16.30
N HIS A 316 -9.63 -24.74 -17.15
CA HIS A 316 -9.50 -24.59 -18.60
C HIS A 316 -10.82 -24.14 -19.24
N SER A 317 -10.71 -23.22 -20.19
CA SER A 317 -11.80 -22.75 -21.03
C SER A 317 -11.59 -23.23 -22.46
N VAL A 318 -12.68 -23.50 -23.18
CA VAL A 318 -12.62 -23.85 -24.61
C VAL A 318 -12.52 -22.57 -25.43
N GLY A 319 -11.64 -22.56 -26.43
CA GLY A 319 -11.51 -21.50 -27.41
C GLY A 319 -11.23 -22.03 -28.81
N VAL A 320 -11.17 -21.12 -29.77
CA VAL A 320 -10.67 -21.38 -31.12
C VAL A 320 -9.60 -20.35 -31.41
N MET A 321 -8.37 -20.80 -31.65
CA MET A 321 -7.23 -19.93 -31.98
C MET A 321 -6.48 -20.57 -33.14
N GLY A 322 -6.18 -19.79 -34.19
CA GLY A 322 -5.49 -20.29 -35.39
C GLY A 322 -6.20 -21.48 -36.05
N ASP A 323 -7.53 -21.41 -36.18
CA ASP A 323 -8.41 -22.47 -36.73
C ASP A 323 -8.39 -23.82 -36.00
N ALA A 324 -7.75 -23.92 -34.83
CA ALA A 324 -7.72 -25.09 -33.99
C ALA A 324 -8.45 -24.87 -32.66
N ARG A 325 -9.06 -25.94 -32.13
CA ARG A 325 -9.68 -25.92 -30.80
C ARG A 325 -8.58 -25.84 -29.73
N THR A 326 -8.74 -24.91 -28.80
CA THR A 326 -7.83 -24.74 -27.68
C THR A 326 -8.51 -25.02 -26.35
N TYR A 327 -7.73 -25.51 -25.40
CA TYR A 327 -8.09 -25.62 -23.99
C TYR A 327 -6.99 -24.89 -23.22
N ALA A 328 -7.31 -23.68 -22.74
CA ALA A 328 -6.35 -22.78 -22.12
C ALA A 328 -7.00 -22.05 -20.94
N TYR A 329 -6.24 -21.31 -20.16
CA TYR A 329 -6.74 -20.63 -18.98
C TYR A 329 -7.55 -19.37 -19.36
N PRO A 330 -8.65 -19.08 -18.64
CA PRO A 330 -9.21 -17.74 -18.61
C PRO A 330 -8.37 -16.84 -17.69
N VAL A 331 -8.26 -15.56 -18.02
CA VAL A 331 -7.74 -14.51 -17.13
C VAL A 331 -8.88 -13.58 -16.74
N VAL A 332 -8.91 -13.18 -15.48
CA VAL A 332 -9.87 -12.18 -14.99
C VAL A 332 -9.13 -10.88 -14.71
N ILE A 333 -9.60 -9.79 -15.28
CA ILE A 333 -9.16 -8.43 -14.97
C ILE A 333 -9.93 -7.97 -13.74
N ARG A 334 -9.21 -7.51 -12.72
CA ARG A 334 -9.76 -6.82 -11.56
C ARG A 334 -9.25 -5.40 -11.54
N ALA A 335 -10.15 -4.42 -11.49
CA ALA A 335 -9.80 -3.01 -11.33
C ALA A 335 -10.81 -2.33 -10.42
N VAL A 336 -10.34 -1.57 -9.44
CA VAL A 336 -11.18 -0.94 -8.41
C VAL A 336 -10.80 0.51 -8.15
N THR A 337 -11.80 1.30 -7.77
CA THR A 337 -11.64 2.64 -7.21
C THR A 337 -12.08 2.62 -5.75
N SER A 338 -11.35 3.31 -4.90
CA SER A 338 -11.61 3.36 -3.45
C SER A 338 -10.95 4.59 -2.84
N ASP A 339 -11.58 5.14 -1.80
CA ASP A 339 -11.01 6.23 -1.01
C ASP A 339 -10.24 5.71 0.23
N ASP A 340 -10.66 4.57 0.80
CA ASP A 340 -10.17 4.05 2.09
C ASP A 340 -9.87 2.54 2.14
N ALA A 341 -10.03 1.83 1.01
CA ALA A 341 -10.02 0.38 0.87
C ALA A 341 -11.04 -0.40 1.73
N MET A 342 -11.82 0.24 2.61
CA MET A 342 -12.88 -0.38 3.39
C MET A 342 -14.09 -0.66 2.51
N THR A 343 -14.42 0.29 1.63
CA THR A 343 -15.36 0.09 0.52
C THR A 343 -14.66 0.33 -0.81
N ALA A 344 -14.99 -0.46 -1.83
CA ALA A 344 -14.38 -0.29 -3.14
C ALA A 344 -15.41 -0.63 -4.23
N ASP A 345 -15.45 0.19 -5.26
CA ASP A 345 -16.28 -0.07 -6.43
C ASP A 345 -15.41 -0.57 -7.59
N TRP A 346 -15.99 -1.38 -8.48
CA TRP A 346 -15.27 -1.82 -9.66
C TRP A 346 -15.11 -0.64 -10.63
N ALA A 347 -13.95 -0.53 -11.28
CA ALA A 347 -13.66 0.57 -12.17
C ALA A 347 -14.36 0.39 -13.53
N ARG A 348 -15.08 1.42 -13.99
CA ARG A 348 -15.72 1.45 -15.31
C ARG A 348 -14.68 1.77 -16.37
N LEU A 349 -13.78 0.83 -16.63
CA LEU A 349 -12.76 0.96 -17.66
C LEU A 349 -13.42 1.15 -19.04
N PRO A 350 -12.89 2.04 -19.91
CA PRO A 350 -13.42 2.22 -21.26
C PRO A 350 -13.48 0.89 -22.04
N TYR A 351 -14.57 0.63 -22.77
CA TYR A 351 -14.72 -0.62 -23.50
C TYR A 351 -13.62 -0.86 -24.53
N ASP A 352 -13.16 0.19 -25.22
CA ASP A 352 -12.05 0.10 -26.17
C ASP A 352 -10.74 -0.31 -25.49
N LEU A 353 -10.53 0.14 -24.24
CA LEU A 353 -9.36 -0.27 -23.45
C LEU A 353 -9.44 -1.75 -23.06
N LEU A 354 -10.63 -2.21 -22.64
CA LEU A 354 -10.89 -3.61 -22.30
C LEU A 354 -10.71 -4.53 -23.52
N GLU A 355 -11.20 -4.11 -24.69
CA GLU A 355 -11.04 -4.86 -25.94
C GLU A 355 -9.57 -4.97 -26.34
N ARG A 356 -8.81 -3.86 -26.34
CA ARG A 356 -7.37 -3.89 -26.64
C ARG A 356 -6.61 -4.78 -25.65
N THR A 357 -6.87 -4.62 -24.36
CA THR A 357 -6.22 -5.42 -23.31
C THR A 357 -6.52 -6.91 -23.49
N SER A 358 -7.79 -7.26 -23.74
CA SER A 358 -8.23 -8.63 -23.99
C SER A 358 -7.52 -9.23 -25.22
N ASN A 359 -7.46 -8.49 -26.32
CA ASN A 359 -6.80 -8.92 -27.55
C ASN A 359 -5.29 -9.14 -27.34
N ARG A 360 -4.62 -8.24 -26.63
CA ARG A 360 -3.20 -8.39 -26.32
C ARG A 360 -2.94 -9.58 -25.43
N ILE A 361 -3.69 -9.75 -24.33
CA ILE A 361 -3.53 -10.90 -23.43
C ILE A 361 -3.70 -12.22 -24.19
N ILE A 362 -4.75 -12.36 -25.02
CA ILE A 362 -5.00 -13.61 -25.75
C ILE A 362 -3.92 -13.90 -26.80
N ASN A 363 -3.40 -12.87 -27.49
CA ASN A 363 -2.44 -13.06 -28.58
C ASN A 363 -0.98 -13.15 -28.10
N GLU A 364 -0.62 -12.44 -27.03
CA GLU A 364 0.75 -12.35 -26.52
C GLU A 364 1.06 -13.40 -25.44
N VAL A 365 0.05 -13.85 -24.69
CA VAL A 365 0.24 -14.77 -23.55
C VAL A 365 -0.14 -16.20 -23.93
N SER A 366 0.87 -17.01 -24.21
CA SER A 366 0.67 -18.45 -24.43
C SER A 366 0.01 -19.11 -23.21
N GLY A 367 -1.01 -19.92 -23.45
CA GLY A 367 -1.78 -20.57 -22.38
C GLY A 367 -3.04 -19.80 -21.95
N VAL A 368 -3.34 -18.64 -22.54
CA VAL A 368 -4.58 -17.89 -22.30
C VAL A 368 -5.44 -17.90 -23.56
N ASN A 369 -6.77 -18.05 -23.41
CA ASN A 369 -7.71 -18.01 -24.54
C ASN A 369 -9.01 -17.26 -24.25
N ARG A 370 -9.11 -16.65 -23.06
CA ARG A 370 -10.30 -15.94 -22.63
C ARG A 370 -9.94 -14.89 -21.60
N VAL A 371 -10.60 -13.75 -21.68
CA VAL A 371 -10.49 -12.68 -20.69
C VAL A 371 -11.88 -12.31 -20.19
N ALA A 372 -12.00 -12.06 -18.89
CA ALA A 372 -13.22 -11.56 -18.25
C ALA A 372 -12.90 -10.33 -17.39
N LEU A 373 -13.90 -9.52 -17.07
CA LEU A 373 -13.80 -8.39 -16.14
C LEU A 373 -14.63 -8.70 -14.89
N ASP A 374 -14.05 -8.53 -13.72
CA ASP A 374 -14.79 -8.60 -12.45
C ASP A 374 -15.49 -7.28 -12.15
N ILE A 375 -16.82 -7.31 -12.20
CA ILE A 375 -17.73 -6.18 -11.97
C ILE A 375 -18.37 -6.20 -10.58
N THR A 376 -17.76 -6.90 -9.62
CA THR A 376 -18.29 -7.06 -8.25
C THR A 376 -17.70 -6.00 -7.32
N SER A 377 -18.54 -5.17 -6.71
CA SER A 377 -18.09 -4.19 -5.70
C SER A 377 -17.77 -4.88 -4.36
N LYS A 378 -17.02 -4.18 -3.49
CA LYS A 378 -16.83 -4.52 -2.08
C LYS A 378 -17.72 -3.62 -1.23
N PRO A 379 -18.77 -4.15 -0.57
CA PRO A 379 -19.32 -5.52 -0.61
C PRO A 379 -20.19 -5.81 -1.88
N PRO A 380 -20.53 -7.09 -2.20
CA PRO A 380 -20.32 -8.31 -1.42
C PRO A 380 -18.97 -9.01 -1.65
N GLY A 381 -18.22 -8.63 -2.68
CA GLY A 381 -16.90 -9.19 -2.96
C GLY A 381 -15.81 -8.56 -2.09
N THR A 382 -14.59 -9.02 -2.31
CA THR A 382 -13.34 -8.40 -1.81
C THR A 382 -12.56 -7.80 -2.98
N ILE A 383 -11.47 -7.06 -2.69
CA ILE A 383 -10.61 -6.53 -3.78
C ILE A 383 -9.87 -7.70 -4.43
N GLU A 384 -9.10 -8.46 -3.66
CA GLU A 384 -8.45 -9.72 -4.06
C GLU A 384 -9.49 -10.86 -4.10
N TRP A 385 -9.21 -11.92 -4.87
CA TRP A 385 -10.09 -13.08 -5.01
C TRP A 385 -9.87 -14.16 -3.94
N GLU A 386 -8.72 -14.14 -3.26
CA GLU A 386 -8.32 -15.01 -2.14
C GLU A 386 -7.52 -14.24 -1.09
#